data_AF-A0A836IL74-F1
#
_entry.id   AF-A0A836IL74-F1
#
_cell.length_a   1.000
_cell.length_b   1.000
_cell.length_c   1.000
_cell.angle_alpha   90.00
_cell.angle_beta   90.00
_cell.angle_gamma   90.00
#
_symmetry.space_group_name_H-M   'P 1'
#
loop_
_entity.id
_entity.type
_entity.pdbx_description
1 polymer ?
#
loop_
_entity_poly.entity_id
_entity_poly.type
_entity_poly.pdbx_seq_one_letter_code
_entity_poly.pdbx_strand_id
1 'polypeptide(L)'
;MLKTAHVVGAALALITCLVATAVSAQQSLECQTVWDGPSASNDLLQCLSNSDRLRSQWRYFLYPGFAALIFLFTLIVLPLMFCWQCCTCARGCGRKPKTVQERDVSRCFLWMWISITVIITCGVCVLLVLGAILLEKSVSNIFDDAEFGTLRYFNETRSNITELLTNHTADPPIPPPIDLSAFDVVNTEVTNTLQSARKDFVKYAHIAKIVVFCVGSVGIFLMLCIVVFAGCRCGGCCPVLWSCIYFVFALAFSLFAVLFTLIIYAMFAACGEVNLQYKRAPGIFQWYLVPLCEKQFDFQSLRAEVAEQERESSQEACRQVLQYCDNDIEYPGSNMEHIFMCGKGITDKTQCNSLADVVDVVSATYAKPILTNTMCVNQTGMKYLEKCTLSACSSRCVDYEFPNLPAKRLTTLVVDASGFAANASTALSYVHPLLSCNFIIDKISSTIEMPKYSDSYMVQSKEVHSCSAVRTASVILGTGFFVGALMFIVGICVMHRGANVWLKLNDSPEPIAPSRKGS
;
A
#
# COMPACT_ATOMS: atom_id res chain seq x y z
N MET A 1 12.71 46.49 -2.78
CA MET A 1 11.41 46.02 -2.22
C MET A 1 10.59 45.23 -3.22
N LEU A 2 10.54 45.61 -4.50
CA LEU A 2 10.10 44.71 -5.58
C LEU A 2 10.87 43.36 -5.54
N LYS A 3 12.19 43.41 -5.31
CA LYS A 3 13.07 42.24 -5.15
C LYS A 3 12.64 41.27 -4.03
N THR A 4 12.10 41.73 -2.91
CA THR A 4 11.76 40.86 -1.76
C THR A 4 10.40 40.19 -1.89
N ALA A 5 9.40 40.89 -2.44
CA ALA A 5 8.11 40.27 -2.77
C ALA A 5 8.25 39.26 -3.92
N HIS A 6 9.10 39.55 -4.92
CA HIS A 6 9.48 38.57 -5.94
C HIS A 6 10.21 37.36 -5.36
N VAL A 7 11.04 37.52 -4.32
CA VAL A 7 11.72 36.39 -3.67
C VAL A 7 10.72 35.49 -2.93
N VAL A 8 9.69 36.04 -2.26
CA VAL A 8 8.64 35.24 -1.61
C VAL A 8 7.76 34.53 -2.63
N GLY A 9 7.31 35.25 -3.66
CA GLY A 9 6.55 34.67 -4.77
C GLY A 9 7.34 33.59 -5.50
N ALA A 10 8.64 33.82 -5.75
CA ALA A 10 9.54 32.84 -6.34
C ALA A 10 9.79 31.65 -5.40
N ALA A 11 9.89 31.85 -4.09
CA ALA A 11 10.05 30.76 -3.13
C ALA A 11 8.79 29.89 -3.04
N LEU A 12 7.59 30.49 -2.99
CA LEU A 12 6.32 29.75 -3.04
C LEU A 12 6.12 29.03 -4.37
N ALA A 13 6.45 29.66 -5.50
CA ALA A 13 6.43 29.03 -6.82
C ALA A 13 7.45 27.89 -6.92
N LEU A 14 8.66 28.07 -6.37
CA LEU A 14 9.67 27.03 -6.30
C LEU A 14 9.18 25.85 -5.46
N ILE A 15 8.61 26.10 -4.28
CA ILE A 15 8.08 25.05 -3.38
C ILE A 15 6.94 24.27 -4.05
N THR A 16 6.00 24.98 -4.69
CA THR A 16 4.90 24.32 -5.41
C THR A 16 5.41 23.52 -6.62
N CYS A 17 6.41 24.02 -7.35
CA CYS A 17 7.07 23.26 -8.41
C CYS A 17 7.80 22.04 -7.86
N LEU A 18 8.54 22.17 -6.75
CA LEU A 18 9.27 21.08 -6.10
C LEU A 18 8.32 19.98 -5.64
N VAL A 19 7.23 20.34 -4.96
CA VAL A 19 6.21 19.40 -4.52
C VAL A 19 5.52 18.76 -5.72
N ALA A 20 5.16 19.52 -6.75
CA ALA A 20 4.56 18.98 -7.97
C ALA A 20 5.51 17.99 -8.68
N THR A 21 6.81 18.30 -8.77
CA THR A 21 7.80 17.39 -9.35
C THR A 21 7.95 16.11 -8.54
N ALA A 22 8.01 16.21 -7.20
CA ALA A 22 8.07 15.05 -6.31
C ALA A 22 6.81 14.18 -6.40
N VAL A 23 5.64 14.81 -6.51
CA VAL A 23 4.35 14.10 -6.65
C VAL A 23 4.19 13.45 -8.02
N SER A 24 4.71 14.08 -9.08
CA SER A 24 4.67 13.52 -10.44
C SER A 24 5.69 12.40 -10.68
N ALA A 25 6.74 12.32 -9.85
CA ALA A 25 7.78 11.30 -9.95
C ALA A 25 7.31 9.99 -9.32
N GLN A 26 6.45 9.24 -10.00
CA GLN A 26 6.08 7.88 -9.62
C GLN A 26 6.97 6.88 -10.37
N GLN A 27 8.12 6.56 -9.80
CA GLN A 27 9.01 5.50 -10.28
C GLN A 27 9.49 4.65 -9.11
N SER A 28 9.79 3.39 -9.42
CA SER A 28 10.24 2.38 -8.47
C SER A 28 11.71 2.61 -8.09
N LEU A 29 12.33 1.69 -7.34
CA LEU A 29 13.75 1.77 -6.98
C LEU A 29 14.68 1.53 -8.17
N GLU A 30 14.13 1.03 -9.28
CA GLU A 30 14.84 0.76 -10.54
C GLU A 30 16.05 -0.17 -10.39
N CYS A 31 16.02 -1.10 -9.42
CA CYS A 31 17.09 -2.07 -9.19
C CYS A 31 17.37 -2.98 -10.39
N GLN A 32 16.41 -3.11 -11.31
CA GLN A 32 16.59 -3.82 -12.57
C GLN A 32 17.66 -3.22 -13.49
N THR A 33 18.11 -1.99 -13.22
CA THR A 33 19.23 -1.35 -13.96
C THR A 33 20.59 -1.74 -13.41
N VAL A 34 20.64 -2.35 -12.22
CA VAL A 34 21.88 -2.74 -11.51
C VAL A 34 22.10 -4.24 -11.56
N TRP A 35 21.02 -5.03 -11.53
CA TRP A 35 21.08 -6.49 -11.56
C TRP A 35 21.01 -7.04 -12.99
N ASP A 36 21.63 -8.19 -13.23
CA ASP A 36 21.61 -8.87 -14.54
C ASP A 36 20.34 -9.70 -14.76
N GLY A 37 19.53 -9.91 -13.71
CA GLY A 37 18.28 -10.66 -13.79
C GLY A 37 17.68 -11.03 -12.43
N PRO A 38 16.61 -11.85 -12.42
CA PRO A 38 15.96 -12.30 -11.19
C PRO A 38 16.85 -13.31 -10.43
N SER A 39 17.14 -13.02 -9.16
CA SER A 39 17.92 -13.89 -8.28
C SER A 39 17.67 -13.59 -6.80
N ALA A 40 17.59 -14.64 -5.99
CA ALA A 40 17.50 -14.53 -4.52
C ALA A 40 18.82 -14.03 -3.89
N SER A 41 19.92 -14.04 -4.66
CA SER A 41 21.24 -13.55 -4.23
C SER A 41 21.50 -12.10 -4.60
N ASN A 42 20.53 -11.43 -5.24
CA ASN A 42 20.64 -10.01 -5.57
C ASN A 42 20.80 -9.19 -4.29
N ASP A 43 21.82 -8.33 -4.25
CA ASP A 43 22.09 -7.48 -3.09
C ASP A 43 21.30 -6.17 -3.18
N LEU A 44 20.37 -5.99 -2.25
CA LEU A 44 19.60 -4.76 -2.08
C LEU A 44 20.50 -3.56 -1.76
N LEU A 45 21.54 -3.75 -0.95
CA LEU A 45 22.46 -2.67 -0.60
C LEU A 45 23.25 -2.20 -1.82
N GLN A 46 23.68 -3.12 -2.67
CA GLN A 46 24.34 -2.81 -3.94
C GLN A 46 23.41 -2.00 -4.86
N CYS A 47 22.13 -2.35 -4.96
CA CYS A 47 21.16 -1.55 -5.70
C CYS A 47 21.02 -0.14 -5.08
N LEU A 48 20.74 -0.06 -3.78
CA LEU A 48 20.42 1.20 -3.11
C LEU A 48 21.60 2.18 -3.11
N SER A 49 22.83 1.67 -3.04
CA SER A 49 24.07 2.47 -3.04
C SER A 49 24.63 2.77 -4.45
N ASN A 50 24.05 2.22 -5.51
CA ASN A 50 24.54 2.43 -6.87
C ASN A 50 24.44 3.92 -7.28
N SER A 51 25.59 4.52 -7.58
CA SER A 51 25.72 5.96 -7.85
C SER A 51 25.10 6.38 -9.18
N ASP A 52 25.18 5.53 -10.21
CA ASP A 52 24.64 5.81 -11.55
C ASP A 52 23.11 5.79 -11.55
N ARG A 53 22.53 4.81 -10.84
CA ARG A 53 21.09 4.75 -10.55
C ARG A 53 20.63 6.00 -9.81
N LEU A 54 21.27 6.35 -8.69
CA LEU A 54 20.95 7.55 -7.90
C LEU A 54 21.02 8.83 -8.74
N ARG A 55 22.04 8.93 -9.62
CA ARG A 55 22.21 10.06 -10.52
C ARG A 55 21.12 10.15 -11.58
N SER A 56 20.68 9.02 -12.14
CA SER A 56 19.57 8.99 -13.10
C SER A 56 18.25 9.49 -12.48
N GLN A 57 18.07 9.27 -11.17
CA GLN A 57 16.90 9.66 -10.39
C GLN A 57 17.03 11.03 -9.68
N TRP A 58 17.96 11.90 -10.12
CA TRP A 58 18.27 13.19 -9.45
C TRP A 58 17.06 14.08 -9.16
N ARG A 59 16.01 14.01 -9.99
CA ARG A 59 14.76 14.79 -9.80
C ARG A 59 14.06 14.45 -8.48
N TYR A 60 14.20 13.22 -8.01
CA TYR A 60 13.66 12.78 -6.73
C TYR A 60 14.40 13.48 -5.57
N PHE A 61 15.71 13.61 -5.70
CA PHE A 61 16.57 14.18 -4.66
C PHE A 61 16.51 15.71 -4.60
N LEU A 62 15.80 16.38 -5.52
CA LEU A 62 15.67 17.84 -5.49
C LEU A 62 15.00 18.30 -4.19
N TYR A 63 13.82 17.75 -3.88
CA TYR A 63 13.04 18.18 -2.72
C TYR A 63 13.71 17.85 -1.37
N PRO A 64 14.22 16.62 -1.13
CA PRO A 64 15.06 16.32 0.01
C PRO A 64 16.34 17.17 0.06
N GLY A 65 16.96 17.43 -1.09
CA GLY A 65 18.15 18.27 -1.20
C GLY A 65 17.91 19.70 -0.74
N PHE A 66 16.77 20.30 -1.13
CA PHE A 66 16.38 21.62 -0.63
C PHE A 66 16.05 21.63 0.86
N ALA A 67 15.38 20.58 1.37
CA ALA A 67 15.12 20.44 2.81
C ALA A 67 16.44 20.35 3.60
N ALA A 68 17.41 19.58 3.11
CA ALA A 68 18.74 19.46 3.69
C ALA A 68 19.51 20.80 3.62
N LEU A 69 19.42 21.53 2.51
CA LEU A 69 20.04 22.85 2.38
C LEU A 69 19.47 23.85 3.38
N ILE A 70 18.15 23.86 3.60
CA ILE A 70 17.52 24.73 4.61
C ILE A 70 17.94 24.31 6.02
N PHE A 71 18.05 23.02 6.29
CA PHE A 71 18.56 22.53 7.57
C PHE A 71 20.01 23.00 7.80
N LEU A 72 20.90 22.84 6.82
CA LEU A 72 22.29 23.32 6.90
C LEU A 72 22.36 24.85 7.03
N PHE A 73 21.53 25.57 6.29
CA PHE A 73 21.41 27.03 6.40
C PHE A 73 20.99 27.43 7.81
N THR A 74 19.99 26.76 8.37
CA THR A 74 19.51 27.00 9.73
C THR A 74 20.62 26.71 10.74
N LEU A 75 21.32 25.60 10.60
CA LEU A 75 22.36 25.15 11.52
C LEU A 75 23.63 26.02 11.49
N ILE A 76 24.03 26.53 10.33
CA ILE A 76 25.31 27.23 10.15
C ILE A 76 25.11 28.74 10.03
N VAL A 77 24.21 29.19 9.15
CA VAL A 77 24.08 30.62 8.81
C VAL A 77 23.38 31.41 9.92
N LEU A 78 22.33 30.86 10.54
CA LEU A 78 21.63 31.59 11.61
C LEU A 78 22.52 31.83 12.83
N PRO A 79 23.30 30.86 13.37
CA PRO A 79 24.24 31.13 14.46
C PRO A 79 25.30 32.17 14.10
N LEU A 80 25.82 32.15 12.86
CA LEU A 80 26.74 33.17 12.38
C LEU A 80 26.09 34.56 12.35
N MET A 81 24.82 34.65 11.93
CA MET A 81 24.04 35.89 11.99
C MET A 81 23.88 36.38 13.43
N PHE A 82 23.50 35.51 14.38
CA PHE A 82 23.42 35.86 15.79
C PHE A 82 24.76 36.35 16.35
N CYS A 83 25.85 35.64 16.04
CA CYS A 83 27.21 36.01 16.47
C CYS A 83 27.65 37.36 15.91
N TRP A 84 27.42 37.59 14.61
CA TRP A 84 27.76 38.86 13.97
C TRP A 84 26.93 40.01 14.56
N GLN A 85 25.63 39.83 14.76
CA GLN A 85 24.78 40.84 15.38
C GLN A 85 25.20 41.14 16.82
N CYS A 86 25.55 40.14 17.62
CA CYS A 86 26.08 40.33 18.98
C CYS A 86 27.41 41.08 18.99
N CYS A 87 28.36 40.71 18.11
CA CYS A 87 29.67 41.37 18.00
C CYS A 87 29.57 42.80 17.46
N THR A 88 28.56 43.12 16.63
CA THR A 88 28.30 44.48 16.12
C THR A 88 27.42 45.31 17.04
N CYS A 89 26.58 44.70 17.89
CA CYS A 89 25.84 45.37 18.96
C CYS A 89 26.78 45.96 20.03
N ALA A 90 27.94 45.33 20.31
CA ALA A 90 28.98 45.90 21.17
C ALA A 90 29.59 47.21 20.63
N ARG A 91 29.36 47.55 19.35
CA ARG A 91 29.79 48.81 18.71
C ARG A 91 28.63 49.69 18.21
N GLY A 92 27.40 49.43 18.65
CA GLY A 92 26.27 50.34 18.42
C GLY A 92 25.79 50.46 16.97
N CYS A 93 25.93 49.41 16.13
CA CYS A 93 25.55 49.48 14.71
C CYS A 93 24.61 48.35 14.27
N GLY A 94 23.35 48.41 14.71
CA GLY A 94 22.23 48.13 13.80
C GLY A 94 21.98 49.41 13.01
N ARG A 95 21.76 49.33 11.69
CA ARG A 95 21.47 50.51 10.84
C ARG A 95 20.13 51.11 11.27
N LYS A 96 20.14 51.95 12.31
CA LYS A 96 18.95 52.67 12.79
C LYS A 96 18.50 53.59 11.66
N PRO A 97 17.19 53.66 11.35
CA PRO A 97 16.69 54.62 10.36
C PRO A 97 17.10 56.03 10.80
N LYS A 98 17.70 56.80 9.89
CA LYS A 98 18.29 58.11 10.19
C LYS A 98 17.25 59.23 10.12
N THR A 99 16.14 58.98 9.42
CA THR A 99 15.04 59.94 9.25
C THR A 99 13.70 59.32 9.65
N VAL A 100 12.72 60.18 9.98
CA VAL A 100 11.34 59.78 10.30
C VAL A 100 10.67 59.11 9.08
N GLN A 101 10.92 59.61 7.87
CA GLN A 101 10.34 59.08 6.63
C GLN A 101 10.88 57.68 6.28
N GLU A 102 12.18 57.43 6.40
CA GLU A 102 12.78 56.08 6.21
C GLU A 102 12.23 55.06 7.21
N ARG A 103 11.91 55.54 8.41
CA ARG A 103 11.39 54.72 9.49
C ARG A 103 9.95 54.29 9.25
N ASP A 104 9.09 55.20 8.83
CA ASP A 104 7.67 54.89 8.59
C ASP A 104 7.50 53.95 7.40
N VAL A 105 8.31 54.13 6.35
CA VAL A 105 8.42 53.16 5.25
C VAL A 105 8.87 51.80 5.80
N SER A 106 9.94 51.75 6.59
CA SER A 106 10.44 50.49 7.17
C SER A 106 9.40 49.79 8.07
N ARG A 107 8.58 50.54 8.82
CA ARG A 107 7.48 50.01 9.64
C ARG A 107 6.35 49.43 8.79
N CYS A 108 5.97 50.12 7.72
CA CYS A 108 4.96 49.62 6.77
C CYS A 108 5.40 48.28 6.16
N PHE A 109 6.67 48.18 5.76
CA PHE A 109 7.23 46.93 5.24
C PHE A 109 7.31 45.82 6.29
N LEU A 110 7.68 46.16 7.52
CA LEU A 110 7.71 45.18 8.60
C LEU A 110 6.30 44.62 8.88
N TRP A 111 5.28 45.47 8.90
CA TRP A 111 3.88 45.05 9.06
C TRP A 111 3.41 44.14 7.93
N MET A 112 3.76 44.44 6.67
CA MET A 112 3.48 43.55 5.54
C MET A 112 4.08 42.14 5.77
N TRP A 113 5.34 42.05 6.21
CA TRP A 113 5.99 40.78 6.51
C TRP A 113 5.36 40.04 7.69
N ILE A 114 4.94 40.76 8.72
CA ILE A 114 4.19 40.18 9.85
C ILE A 114 2.88 39.57 9.33
N SER A 115 2.11 40.29 8.51
CA SER A 115 0.87 39.79 7.92
C SER A 115 1.09 38.56 7.04
N ILE A 116 2.09 38.57 6.16
CA ILE A 116 2.44 37.40 5.33
C ILE A 116 2.80 36.20 6.20
N THR A 117 3.61 36.42 7.23
CA THR A 117 4.04 35.36 8.13
C THR A 117 2.86 34.74 8.88
N VAL A 118 1.91 35.55 9.35
CA VAL A 118 0.67 35.08 10.00
C VAL A 118 -0.18 34.23 9.04
N ILE A 119 -0.33 34.66 7.77
CA ILE A 119 -1.05 33.87 6.76
C ILE A 119 -0.37 32.53 6.52
N ILE A 120 0.96 32.51 6.41
CA ILE A 120 1.75 31.28 6.27
C ILE A 120 1.58 30.39 7.50
N THR A 121 1.55 30.95 8.71
CA THR A 121 1.31 30.21 9.96
C THR A 121 -0.03 29.48 9.92
N CYS A 122 -1.10 30.12 9.44
CA CYS A 122 -2.40 29.46 9.27
C CYS A 122 -2.33 28.31 8.25
N GLY A 123 -1.63 28.51 7.12
CA GLY A 123 -1.43 27.46 6.12
C GLY A 123 -0.65 26.25 6.67
N VAL A 124 0.43 26.50 7.40
CA VAL A 124 1.25 25.46 8.05
C VAL A 124 0.42 24.69 9.07
N CYS A 125 -0.43 25.36 9.85
CA CYS A 125 -1.34 24.70 10.79
C CYS A 125 -2.24 23.68 10.09
N VAL A 126 -2.89 24.10 9.00
CA VAL A 126 -3.78 23.23 8.21
C VAL A 126 -3.01 22.03 7.66
N LEU A 127 -1.82 22.24 7.09
CA LEU A 127 -0.99 21.16 6.56
C LEU A 127 -0.59 20.17 7.67
N LEU A 128 -0.10 20.65 8.82
CA LEU A 128 0.32 19.78 9.92
C LEU A 128 -0.86 18.98 10.49
N VAL A 129 -2.02 19.62 10.68
CA VAL A 129 -3.20 18.95 11.26
C VAL A 129 -3.77 17.91 10.29
N LEU A 130 -4.03 18.30 9.05
CA LEU A 130 -4.56 17.40 8.04
C LEU A 130 -3.60 16.25 7.76
N GLY A 131 -2.31 16.54 7.61
CA GLY A 131 -1.28 15.54 7.35
C GLY A 131 -1.16 14.51 8.46
N ALA A 132 -1.22 14.94 9.73
CA ALA A 132 -1.12 14.03 10.87
C ALA A 132 -2.35 13.13 11.02
N ILE A 133 -3.55 13.67 10.82
CA ILE A 133 -4.80 12.88 10.84
C ILE A 133 -4.83 11.88 9.69
N LEU A 134 -4.43 12.31 8.49
CA LEU A 134 -4.35 11.43 7.32
C LEU A 134 -3.32 10.32 7.54
N LEU A 135 -2.16 10.61 8.14
CA LEU A 135 -1.14 9.60 8.40
C LEU A 135 -1.64 8.50 9.35
N GLU A 136 -2.23 8.88 10.49
CA GLU A 136 -2.76 7.92 11.47
C GLU A 136 -3.85 7.03 10.86
N LYS A 137 -4.82 7.64 10.17
CA LYS A 137 -5.91 6.89 9.51
C LYS A 137 -5.38 5.94 8.44
N SER A 138 -4.44 6.42 7.62
CA SER A 138 -3.89 5.61 6.53
C SER A 138 -3.10 4.43 7.06
N VAL A 139 -2.29 4.61 8.11
CA VAL A 139 -1.55 3.51 8.76
C VAL A 139 -2.50 2.50 9.39
N SER A 140 -3.54 2.94 10.11
CA SER A 140 -4.54 2.03 10.69
C SER A 140 -5.23 1.20 9.61
N ASN A 141 -5.66 1.84 8.52
CA ASN A 141 -6.33 1.16 7.43
C ASN A 141 -5.45 0.09 6.78
N ILE A 142 -4.14 0.31 6.61
CA ILE A 142 -3.21 -0.73 6.08
C ILE A 142 -3.28 -2.00 6.93
N PHE A 143 -3.24 -1.86 8.25
CA PHE A 143 -3.25 -3.01 9.14
C PHE A 143 -4.63 -3.67 9.21
N ASP A 144 -5.70 -2.86 9.20
CA ASP A 144 -7.06 -3.38 9.18
C ASP A 144 -7.31 -4.15 7.86
N ASP A 145 -6.87 -3.62 6.72
CA ASP A 145 -6.98 -4.29 5.43
C ASP A 145 -6.10 -5.55 5.35
N ALA A 146 -4.95 -5.58 6.04
CA ALA A 146 -4.10 -6.76 6.13
C ALA A 146 -4.79 -7.90 6.88
N GLU A 147 -5.43 -7.56 7.98
CA GLU A 147 -6.09 -8.49 8.88
C GLU A 147 -7.43 -8.98 8.30
N PHE A 148 -8.25 -8.07 7.79
CA PHE A 148 -9.58 -8.41 7.25
C PHE A 148 -9.55 -8.84 5.78
N GLY A 149 -8.53 -8.47 5.01
CA GLY A 149 -8.37 -8.87 3.61
C GLY A 149 -7.53 -10.13 3.48
N THR A 150 -6.23 -10.00 3.78
CA THR A 150 -5.24 -11.04 3.51
C THR A 150 -5.37 -12.23 4.45
N LEU A 151 -5.37 -12.02 5.78
CA LEU A 151 -5.48 -13.13 6.73
C LEU A 151 -6.83 -13.84 6.64
N ARG A 152 -7.93 -13.10 6.48
CA ARG A 152 -9.26 -13.68 6.28
C ARG A 152 -9.31 -14.56 5.02
N TYR A 153 -8.73 -14.10 3.91
CA TYR A 153 -8.67 -14.91 2.70
C TYR A 153 -7.95 -16.25 2.93
N PHE A 154 -6.79 -16.26 3.61
CA PHE A 154 -6.08 -17.51 3.90
C PHE A 154 -6.88 -18.42 4.84
N ASN A 155 -7.54 -17.87 5.86
CA ASN A 155 -8.39 -18.63 6.78
C ASN A 155 -9.63 -19.22 6.10
N GLU A 156 -10.35 -18.42 5.31
CA GLU A 156 -11.52 -18.87 4.54
C GLU A 156 -11.11 -19.91 3.50
N THR A 157 -9.98 -19.69 2.81
CA THR A 157 -9.47 -20.66 1.82
C THR A 157 -9.12 -21.99 2.47
N ARG A 158 -8.44 -21.98 3.63
CA ARG A 158 -8.18 -23.20 4.41
C ARG A 158 -9.49 -23.90 4.79
N SER A 159 -10.45 -23.17 5.34
CA SER A 159 -11.74 -23.74 5.75
C SER A 159 -12.45 -24.41 4.59
N ASN A 160 -12.50 -23.75 3.42
CA ASN A 160 -13.10 -24.28 2.21
C ASN A 160 -12.36 -25.54 1.71
N ILE A 161 -11.02 -25.55 1.73
CA ILE A 161 -10.23 -26.72 1.34
C ILE A 161 -10.52 -27.91 2.26
N THR A 162 -10.55 -27.69 3.57
CA THR A 162 -10.85 -28.75 4.55
C THR A 162 -12.26 -29.31 4.37
N GLU A 163 -13.26 -28.45 4.18
CA GLU A 163 -14.65 -28.86 3.96
C GLU A 163 -14.80 -29.66 2.66
N LEU A 164 -14.20 -29.19 1.57
CA LEU A 164 -14.31 -29.82 0.26
C LEU A 164 -13.58 -31.17 0.14
N LEU A 165 -12.47 -31.35 0.86
CA LEU A 165 -11.68 -32.58 0.82
C LEU A 165 -12.03 -33.59 1.93
N THR A 166 -12.91 -33.22 2.86
CA THR A 166 -13.37 -34.18 3.88
C THR A 166 -14.27 -35.20 3.21
N ASN A 167 -13.92 -36.48 3.36
CA ASN A 167 -14.76 -37.55 2.84
C ASN A 167 -15.95 -37.79 3.79
N HIS A 168 -17.07 -37.13 3.52
CA HIS A 168 -18.32 -37.29 4.24
C HIS A 168 -19.08 -38.58 3.91
N THR A 169 -18.60 -39.37 2.94
CA THR A 169 -19.21 -40.68 2.60
C THR A 169 -18.72 -41.82 3.50
N ALA A 170 -17.65 -41.60 4.28
CA ALA A 170 -17.18 -42.50 5.31
C ALA A 170 -17.78 -42.15 6.68
N ASP A 171 -18.08 -43.15 7.51
CA ASP A 171 -18.53 -42.96 8.89
C ASP A 171 -17.52 -43.62 9.87
N PRO A 172 -16.73 -42.83 10.64
CA PRO A 172 -16.75 -41.36 10.69
C PRO A 172 -16.09 -40.69 9.48
N PRO A 173 -16.40 -39.41 9.20
CA PRO A 173 -15.80 -38.66 8.10
C PRO A 173 -14.27 -38.66 8.19
N ILE A 174 -13.61 -38.99 7.08
CA ILE A 174 -12.16 -39.06 7.03
C ILE A 174 -11.62 -37.69 6.58
N PRO A 175 -10.76 -37.03 7.38
CA PRO A 175 -10.16 -35.75 7.02
C PRO A 175 -9.22 -35.90 5.81
N PRO A 176 -8.89 -34.79 5.12
CA PRO A 176 -8.00 -34.84 3.97
C PRO A 176 -6.63 -35.44 4.32
N PRO A 177 -6.01 -36.22 3.41
CA PRO A 177 -4.64 -36.71 3.56
C PRO A 177 -3.59 -35.59 3.37
N ILE A 178 -4.00 -34.41 2.92
CA ILE A 178 -3.11 -33.26 2.68
C ILE A 178 -2.77 -32.60 4.02
N ASP A 179 -1.48 -32.51 4.33
CA ASP A 179 -1.00 -31.77 5.50
C ASP A 179 -1.16 -30.26 5.30
N LEU A 180 -2.21 -29.70 5.90
CA LEU A 180 -2.46 -28.25 5.90
C LEU A 180 -1.71 -27.52 7.02
N SER A 181 -0.80 -28.18 7.76
CA SER A 181 -0.02 -27.56 8.85
C SER A 181 0.85 -26.39 8.35
N ALA A 182 1.29 -26.41 7.09
CA ALA A 182 1.99 -25.29 6.47
C ALA A 182 1.13 -24.00 6.47
N PHE A 183 -0.18 -24.11 6.32
CA PHE A 183 -1.09 -22.97 6.46
C PHE A 183 -1.17 -22.48 7.91
N ASP A 184 -1.11 -23.36 8.90
CA ASP A 184 -1.08 -22.97 10.32
C ASP A 184 0.21 -22.23 10.66
N VAL A 185 1.35 -22.69 10.14
CA VAL A 185 2.65 -22.02 10.33
C VAL A 185 2.65 -20.65 9.66
N VAL A 186 2.22 -20.56 8.40
CA VAL A 186 2.14 -19.26 7.68
C VAL A 186 1.16 -18.32 8.37
N ASN A 187 -0.02 -18.79 8.73
CA ASN A 187 -1.04 -17.96 9.38
C ASN A 187 -0.59 -17.49 10.77
N THR A 188 0.04 -18.36 11.57
CA THR A 188 0.56 -18.02 12.89
C THR A 188 1.70 -17.02 12.79
N GLU A 189 2.67 -17.26 11.89
CA GLU A 189 3.84 -16.39 11.73
C GLU A 189 3.44 -15.02 11.16
N VAL A 190 2.55 -15.00 10.15
CA VAL A 190 2.03 -13.77 9.55
C VAL A 190 1.16 -13.01 10.55
N THR A 191 0.31 -13.69 11.33
CA THR A 191 -0.49 -13.06 12.39
C THR A 191 0.38 -12.45 13.49
N ASN A 192 1.38 -13.20 13.98
CA ASN A 192 2.29 -12.71 15.02
C ASN A 192 3.10 -11.50 14.53
N THR A 193 3.60 -11.57 13.29
CA THR A 193 4.34 -10.47 12.66
C THR A 193 3.46 -9.25 12.44
N LEU A 194 2.23 -9.44 11.94
CA LEU A 194 1.26 -8.35 11.74
C LEU A 194 0.83 -7.71 13.04
N GLN A 195 0.55 -8.49 14.09
CA GLN A 195 0.16 -7.95 15.40
C GLN A 195 1.31 -7.18 16.06
N SER A 196 2.54 -7.71 15.96
CA SER A 196 3.74 -7.00 16.44
C SER A 196 3.95 -5.70 15.67
N ALA A 197 3.89 -5.74 14.34
CA ALA A 197 4.01 -4.55 13.49
C ALA A 197 2.90 -3.54 13.75
N ARG A 198 1.64 -3.96 13.89
CA ARG A 198 0.50 -3.09 14.20
C ARG A 198 0.71 -2.37 15.52
N LYS A 199 1.11 -3.11 16.57
CA LYS A 199 1.33 -2.54 17.91
C LYS A 199 2.39 -1.44 17.89
N ASP A 200 3.47 -1.62 17.13
CA ASP A 200 4.55 -0.65 17.06
C ASP A 200 4.22 0.50 16.11
N PHE A 201 3.84 0.22 14.86
CA PHE A 201 3.59 1.26 13.86
C PHE A 201 2.37 2.15 14.17
N VAL A 202 1.25 1.58 14.65
CA VAL A 202 0.08 2.39 15.04
C VAL A 202 0.41 3.25 16.26
N LYS A 203 1.16 2.71 17.22
CA LYS A 203 1.64 3.48 18.38
C LYS A 203 2.55 4.63 17.95
N TYR A 204 3.51 4.40 17.05
CA TYR A 204 4.39 5.45 16.55
C TYR A 204 3.63 6.50 15.73
N ALA A 205 2.67 6.11 14.89
CA ALA A 205 1.83 7.05 14.15
C ALA A 205 0.99 7.93 15.08
N HIS A 206 0.42 7.34 16.14
CA HIS A 206 -0.33 8.07 17.15
C HIS A 206 0.56 9.04 17.94
N ILE A 207 1.75 8.61 18.37
CA ILE A 207 2.74 9.47 19.03
C ILE A 207 3.16 10.61 18.09
N ALA A 208 3.42 10.31 16.82
CA ALA A 208 3.79 11.32 15.82
C ALA A 208 2.69 12.38 15.67
N LYS A 209 1.41 11.99 15.62
CA LYS A 209 0.28 12.93 15.62
C LYS A 209 0.31 13.86 16.84
N ILE A 210 0.48 13.30 18.04
CA ILE A 210 0.54 14.09 19.28
C ILE A 210 1.71 15.09 19.20
N VAL A 211 2.89 14.63 18.80
CA VAL A 211 4.09 15.50 18.65
C VAL A 211 3.83 16.62 17.64
N VAL A 212 3.28 16.30 16.47
CA VAL A 212 2.95 17.28 15.42
C VAL A 212 1.94 18.32 15.94
N PHE A 213 0.91 17.89 16.67
CA PHE A 213 -0.07 18.81 17.25
C PHE A 213 0.53 19.71 18.32
N CYS A 214 1.35 19.17 19.22
CA CYS A 214 2.02 19.94 20.27
C CYS A 214 3.01 20.95 19.67
N VAL A 215 3.91 20.49 18.81
CA VAL A 215 4.94 21.32 18.17
C VAL A 215 4.30 22.36 17.24
N GLY A 216 3.27 21.97 16.49
CA GLY A 216 2.49 22.86 15.64
C GLY A 216 1.76 23.95 16.43
N SER A 217 1.02 23.57 17.48
CA SER A 217 0.24 24.52 18.29
C SER A 217 1.12 25.52 19.03
N VAL A 218 2.20 25.04 19.67
CA VAL A 218 3.18 25.90 20.33
C VAL A 218 3.86 26.81 19.30
N GLY A 219 4.22 26.26 18.14
CA GLY A 219 4.82 27.04 17.05
C GLY A 219 3.92 28.18 16.57
N ILE A 220 2.62 27.93 16.39
CA ILE A 220 1.63 28.96 16.00
C ILE A 220 1.52 30.04 17.07
N PHE A 221 1.39 29.65 18.33
CA PHE A 221 1.34 30.58 19.45
C PHE A 221 2.58 31.48 19.48
N LEU A 222 3.76 30.87 19.33
CA LEU A 222 5.03 31.58 19.26
C LEU A 222 5.06 32.60 18.11
N MET A 223 4.53 32.26 16.93
CA MET A 223 4.49 33.18 15.79
C MET A 223 3.49 34.34 15.98
N LEU A 224 2.38 34.13 16.68
CA LEU A 224 1.44 35.21 17.03
C LEU A 224 2.07 36.24 17.97
N CYS A 225 3.06 35.85 18.77
CA CYS A 225 3.79 36.80 19.62
C CYS A 225 4.48 37.91 18.81
N ILE A 226 4.83 37.71 17.53
CA ILE A 226 5.42 38.78 16.68
C ILE A 226 4.47 39.99 16.61
N VAL A 227 3.15 39.74 16.53
CA VAL A 227 2.14 40.80 16.50
C VAL A 227 2.12 41.58 17.81
N VAL A 228 2.27 40.88 18.94
CA VAL A 228 2.36 41.49 20.28
C VAL A 228 3.62 42.34 20.39
N PHE A 229 4.78 41.83 19.98
CA PHE A 229 6.04 42.59 19.99
C PHE A 229 5.94 43.85 19.11
N ALA A 230 5.33 43.74 17.92
CA ALA A 230 5.10 44.86 17.02
C ALA A 230 4.09 45.88 17.58
N GLY A 231 2.99 45.42 18.18
CA GLY A 231 1.94 46.25 18.77
C GLY A 231 2.40 47.00 20.01
N CYS A 232 3.09 46.31 20.92
CA CYS A 232 3.67 46.89 22.15
C CYS A 232 4.93 47.72 21.88
N ARG A 233 5.43 47.74 20.63
CA ARG A 233 6.66 48.45 20.21
C ARG A 233 7.88 48.07 21.05
N CYS A 234 7.94 46.83 21.48
CA CYS A 234 9.05 46.28 22.27
C CYS A 234 10.35 46.32 21.44
N GLY A 235 11.44 46.84 21.99
CA GLY A 235 12.73 46.90 21.29
C GLY A 235 13.92 46.56 22.18
N GLY A 236 15.12 46.77 21.66
CA GLY A 236 16.36 46.42 22.38
C GLY A 236 16.62 44.91 22.38
N CYS A 237 17.04 44.35 23.52
CA CYS A 237 17.45 42.94 23.61
C CYS A 237 16.30 41.94 23.65
N CYS A 238 15.09 42.35 24.03
CA CYS A 238 13.96 41.42 24.24
C CYS A 238 13.52 40.68 22.95
N PRO A 239 13.35 41.33 21.79
CA PRO A 239 13.07 40.63 20.53
C PRO A 239 14.22 39.72 20.04
N VAL A 240 15.46 40.05 20.40
CA VAL A 240 16.65 39.24 20.04
C VAL A 240 16.71 37.97 20.88
N LEU A 241 16.46 38.06 22.19
CA LEU A 241 16.33 36.90 23.08
C LEU A 241 15.20 35.97 22.64
N TRP A 242 14.05 36.53 22.23
CA TRP A 242 12.93 35.74 21.71
C TRP A 242 13.27 35.04 20.38
N SER A 243 14.16 35.62 19.57
CA SER A 243 14.63 35.00 18.32
C SER A 243 15.43 33.72 18.57
N CYS A 244 16.02 33.54 19.75
CA CYS A 244 16.65 32.26 20.13
C CYS A 244 15.61 31.13 20.25
N ILE A 245 14.41 31.43 20.73
CA ILE A 245 13.31 30.45 20.79
C ILE A 245 12.89 30.08 19.37
N TYR A 246 12.75 31.06 18.47
CA TYR A 246 12.44 30.79 17.06
C TYR A 246 13.51 29.98 16.36
N PHE A 247 14.78 30.15 16.73
CA PHE A 247 15.88 29.35 16.19
C PHE A 247 15.73 27.87 16.54
N VAL A 248 15.41 27.53 17.79
CA VAL A 248 15.19 26.14 18.21
C VAL A 248 14.04 25.51 17.42
N PHE A 249 12.94 26.25 17.23
CA PHE A 249 11.81 25.78 16.43
C PHE A 249 12.14 25.68 14.93
N ALA A 250 12.90 26.61 14.36
CA ALA A 250 13.37 26.51 12.98
C ALA A 250 14.22 25.25 12.76
N LEU A 251 15.10 24.93 13.73
CA LEU A 251 15.92 23.73 13.69
C LEU A 251 15.08 22.45 13.79
N ALA A 252 14.12 22.41 14.72
CA ALA A 252 13.20 21.28 14.85
C ALA A 252 12.36 21.07 13.57
N PHE A 253 11.76 22.13 13.03
CA PHE A 253 10.94 22.06 11.82
C PHE A 253 11.76 21.66 10.59
N SER A 254 12.98 22.18 10.43
CA SER A 254 13.85 21.78 9.31
C SER A 254 14.32 20.33 9.43
N LEU A 255 14.59 19.83 10.65
CA LEU A 255 14.90 18.42 10.88
C LEU A 255 13.72 17.52 10.53
N PHE A 256 12.51 17.86 10.99
CA PHE A 256 11.30 17.11 10.64
C PHE A 256 11.02 17.17 9.13
N ALA A 257 11.28 18.30 8.47
CA ALA A 257 11.16 18.38 7.02
C ALA A 257 12.08 17.36 6.32
N VAL A 258 13.35 17.27 6.73
CA VAL A 258 14.29 16.26 6.20
C VAL A 258 13.77 14.84 6.46
N LEU A 259 13.37 14.54 7.70
CA LEU A 259 12.83 13.22 8.07
C LEU A 259 11.64 12.83 7.17
N PHE A 260 10.64 13.70 7.05
CA PHE A 260 9.47 13.42 6.22
C PHE A 260 9.83 13.35 4.74
N THR A 261 10.83 14.08 4.23
CA THR A 261 11.30 13.90 2.84
C THR A 261 11.92 12.53 2.58
N LEU A 262 12.61 11.95 3.56
CA LEU A 262 13.11 10.56 3.46
C LEU A 262 11.97 9.55 3.48
N ILE A 263 10.95 9.77 4.32
CA ILE A 263 9.74 8.94 4.35
C ILE A 263 8.99 9.04 3.01
N ILE A 264 8.87 10.25 2.46
CA ILE A 264 8.29 10.47 1.12
C ILE A 264 9.07 9.62 0.10
N TYR A 265 10.41 9.61 0.11
CA TYR A 265 11.22 8.72 -0.74
C TYR A 265 10.84 7.26 -0.64
N ALA A 266 10.88 6.73 0.59
CA ALA A 266 10.56 5.34 0.84
C ALA A 266 9.15 4.98 0.35
N MET A 267 8.16 5.85 0.57
CA MET A 267 6.79 5.61 0.15
C MET A 267 6.61 5.67 -1.37
N PHE A 268 7.22 6.63 -2.07
CA PHE A 268 7.16 6.69 -3.54
C PHE A 268 7.80 5.46 -4.18
N ALA A 269 8.98 5.06 -3.68
CA ALA A 269 9.67 3.85 -4.08
C ALA A 269 8.80 2.59 -3.86
N ALA A 270 8.27 2.41 -2.65
CA ALA A 270 7.46 1.25 -2.28
C ALA A 270 6.18 1.15 -3.11
N CYS A 271 5.40 2.22 -3.26
CA CYS A 271 4.19 2.24 -4.10
C CYS A 271 4.55 1.94 -5.58
N GLY A 272 5.70 2.45 -6.06
CA GLY A 272 6.21 2.17 -7.40
C GLY A 272 6.52 0.68 -7.63
N GLU A 273 7.15 0.01 -6.66
CA GLU A 273 7.45 -1.43 -6.72
C GLU A 273 6.18 -2.28 -6.71
N VAL A 274 5.15 -1.92 -5.93
CA VAL A 274 3.86 -2.61 -5.93
C VAL A 274 3.23 -2.59 -7.32
N ASN A 275 3.21 -1.43 -7.98
CA ASN A 275 2.67 -1.32 -9.35
C ASN A 275 3.45 -2.16 -10.38
N LEU A 276 4.77 -2.29 -10.24
CA LEU A 276 5.58 -3.16 -11.11
C LEU A 276 5.25 -4.64 -10.90
N GLN A 277 5.04 -5.06 -9.64
CA GLN A 277 4.66 -6.42 -9.30
C GLN A 277 3.37 -6.87 -9.98
N TYR A 278 2.34 -6.01 -9.95
CA TYR A 278 1.07 -6.30 -10.65
C TYR A 278 1.23 -6.43 -12.16
N LYS A 279 2.12 -5.63 -12.76
CA LYS A 279 2.42 -5.69 -14.19
C LYS A 279 3.39 -6.82 -14.55
N ARG A 280 3.87 -7.60 -13.57
CA ARG A 280 4.97 -8.58 -13.72
C ARG A 280 6.21 -7.95 -14.37
N ALA A 281 6.43 -6.66 -14.11
CA ALA A 281 7.53 -5.91 -14.66
C ALA A 281 8.78 -6.05 -13.77
N PRO A 282 9.99 -5.92 -14.34
CA PRO A 282 11.22 -6.05 -13.57
C PRO A 282 11.32 -4.97 -12.49
N GLY A 283 11.53 -5.40 -11.24
CA GLY A 283 11.57 -4.59 -10.03
C GLY A 283 12.01 -5.44 -8.83
N ILE A 284 12.09 -4.88 -7.63
CA ILE A 284 12.55 -5.60 -6.43
C ILE A 284 11.66 -6.81 -6.12
N PHE A 285 10.35 -6.66 -6.26
CA PHE A 285 9.45 -7.77 -5.97
C PHE A 285 9.63 -8.94 -6.95
N GLN A 286 9.71 -8.68 -8.26
CA GLN A 286 9.91 -9.72 -9.26
C GLN A 286 11.34 -10.30 -9.29
N TRP A 287 12.36 -9.47 -9.13
CA TRP A 287 13.76 -9.90 -9.32
C TRP A 287 14.48 -10.30 -8.05
N TYR A 288 13.94 -10.01 -6.88
CA TYR A 288 14.53 -10.41 -5.60
C TYR A 288 13.54 -11.17 -4.73
N LEU A 289 12.35 -10.60 -4.46
CA LEU A 289 11.42 -11.18 -3.49
C LEU A 289 10.78 -12.49 -3.98
N VAL A 290 10.38 -12.58 -5.26
CA VAL A 290 9.84 -13.82 -5.86
C VAL A 290 10.89 -14.95 -5.81
N PRO A 291 12.13 -14.79 -6.32
CA PRO A 291 13.17 -15.81 -6.19
C PRO A 291 13.51 -16.18 -4.74
N LEU A 292 13.50 -15.21 -3.82
CA LEU A 292 13.75 -15.47 -2.40
C LEU A 292 12.64 -16.33 -1.79
N CYS A 293 11.38 -16.02 -2.12
CA CYS A 293 10.23 -16.82 -1.73
C CYS A 293 10.33 -18.26 -2.29
N GLU A 294 10.67 -18.43 -3.57
CA GLU A 294 10.83 -19.74 -4.20
C GLU A 294 11.98 -20.56 -3.59
N LYS A 295 13.05 -19.89 -3.13
CA LYS A 295 14.16 -20.55 -2.42
C LYS A 295 13.77 -21.00 -1.01
N GLN A 296 12.93 -20.23 -0.33
CA GLN A 296 12.58 -20.47 1.06
C GLN A 296 11.40 -21.45 1.21
N PHE A 297 10.48 -21.41 0.25
CA PHE A 297 9.33 -22.30 0.16
C PHE A 297 9.47 -23.12 -1.12
N ASP A 298 9.95 -24.35 -1.00
CA ASP A 298 10.00 -25.29 -2.12
C ASP A 298 8.58 -25.78 -2.43
N PHE A 299 7.88 -25.01 -3.26
CA PHE A 299 6.56 -25.39 -3.75
C PHE A 299 6.63 -26.51 -4.80
N GLN A 300 7.80 -27.00 -5.21
CA GLN A 300 7.87 -28.08 -6.21
C GLN A 300 7.40 -29.41 -5.64
N SER A 301 7.82 -29.77 -4.42
CA SER A 301 7.34 -30.97 -3.74
C SER A 301 5.83 -30.91 -3.51
N LEU A 302 5.34 -29.77 -3.01
CA LEU A 302 3.92 -29.58 -2.75
C LEU A 302 3.09 -29.56 -4.05
N ARG A 303 3.62 -29.01 -5.15
CA ARG A 303 2.97 -29.12 -6.48
C ARG A 303 2.91 -30.56 -6.96
N ALA A 304 3.96 -31.36 -6.74
CA ALA A 304 3.97 -32.76 -7.10
C ALA A 304 2.96 -33.56 -6.28
N GLU A 305 2.87 -33.30 -4.96
CA GLU A 305 1.86 -33.91 -4.08
C GLU A 305 0.43 -33.52 -4.48
N VAL A 306 0.19 -32.23 -4.79
CA VAL A 306 -1.11 -31.74 -5.27
C VAL A 306 -1.50 -32.37 -6.62
N ALA A 307 -0.55 -32.46 -7.56
CA ALA A 307 -0.80 -33.09 -8.86
C ALA A 307 -1.03 -34.60 -8.74
N GLU A 308 -0.33 -35.28 -7.83
CA GLU A 308 -0.53 -36.69 -7.57
C GLU A 308 -1.89 -36.95 -6.89
N GLN A 309 -2.27 -36.11 -5.92
CA GLN A 309 -3.59 -36.18 -5.29
C GLN A 309 -4.72 -35.90 -6.28
N GLU A 310 -4.53 -34.96 -7.20
CA GLU A 310 -5.44 -34.70 -8.32
C GLU A 310 -5.60 -35.97 -9.18
N ARG A 311 -4.48 -36.59 -9.55
CA ARG A 311 -4.45 -37.80 -10.36
C ARG A 311 -5.15 -38.96 -9.66
N GLU A 312 -4.83 -39.22 -8.39
CA GLU A 312 -5.44 -40.29 -7.60
C GLU A 312 -6.95 -40.11 -7.46
N SER A 313 -7.40 -38.89 -7.12
CA SER A 313 -8.82 -38.57 -7.00
C SER A 313 -9.55 -38.72 -8.34
N SER A 314 -8.88 -38.34 -9.44
CA SER A 314 -9.44 -38.48 -10.79
C SER A 314 -9.57 -39.94 -11.23
N GLN A 315 -8.54 -40.74 -10.97
CA GLN A 315 -8.54 -42.17 -11.26
C GLN A 315 -9.57 -42.92 -10.41
N GLU A 316 -9.73 -42.57 -9.14
CA GLU A 316 -10.73 -43.19 -8.27
C GLU A 316 -12.16 -42.84 -8.74
N ALA A 317 -12.40 -41.59 -9.15
CA ALA A 317 -13.69 -41.19 -9.72
C ALA A 317 -14.01 -41.97 -11.00
N CYS A 318 -13.05 -42.12 -11.91
CA CYS A 318 -13.26 -42.93 -13.12
C CYS A 318 -13.39 -44.42 -12.81
N ARG A 319 -12.73 -44.94 -11.77
CA ARG A 319 -12.95 -46.31 -11.27
C ARG A 319 -14.39 -46.52 -10.82
N GLN A 320 -15.01 -45.53 -10.19
CA GLN A 320 -16.42 -45.60 -9.78
C GLN A 320 -17.36 -45.58 -11.00
N VAL A 321 -17.06 -44.77 -12.03
CA VAL A 321 -17.83 -44.77 -13.29
C VAL A 321 -17.72 -46.12 -14.00
N LEU A 322 -16.51 -46.68 -14.10
CA LEU A 322 -16.22 -47.97 -14.74
C LEU A 322 -16.87 -49.18 -14.06
N GLN A 323 -17.33 -49.07 -12.80
CA GLN A 323 -18.11 -50.15 -12.17
C GLN A 323 -19.49 -50.33 -12.81
N TYR A 324 -20.01 -49.30 -13.46
CA TYR A 324 -21.40 -49.27 -13.93
C TYR A 324 -21.52 -48.98 -15.43
N CYS A 325 -20.41 -48.85 -16.14
CA CYS A 325 -20.37 -48.60 -17.57
C CYS A 325 -19.44 -49.55 -18.31
N ASP A 326 -19.78 -49.88 -19.55
CA ASP A 326 -18.88 -50.53 -20.50
C ASP A 326 -18.98 -49.84 -21.87
N ASN A 327 -18.24 -50.33 -22.86
CA ASN A 327 -18.30 -49.85 -24.24
C ASN A 327 -19.13 -50.76 -25.17
N ASP A 328 -19.82 -51.74 -24.59
CA ASP A 328 -20.62 -52.70 -25.33
C ASP A 328 -22.05 -52.17 -25.51
N ILE A 329 -22.45 -52.01 -26.77
CA ILE A 329 -23.79 -51.47 -27.11
C ILE A 329 -24.90 -52.44 -26.69
N GLU A 330 -24.60 -53.74 -26.64
CA GLU A 330 -25.52 -54.78 -26.22
C GLU A 330 -25.60 -54.85 -24.69
N TYR A 331 -26.83 -55.05 -24.18
CA TYR A 331 -27.06 -55.32 -22.76
C TYR A 331 -27.19 -56.83 -22.57
N PRO A 332 -26.17 -57.54 -22.06
CA PRO A 332 -26.16 -59.00 -22.06
C PRO A 332 -27.11 -59.63 -21.03
N GLY A 333 -27.75 -58.82 -20.17
CA GLY A 333 -28.66 -59.30 -19.11
C GLY A 333 -28.00 -60.10 -17.98
N SER A 334 -26.77 -60.60 -18.20
CA SER A 334 -25.94 -61.34 -17.23
C SER A 334 -25.08 -60.43 -16.35
N ASN A 335 -24.79 -59.21 -16.78
CA ASN A 335 -24.00 -58.22 -16.04
C ASN A 335 -24.86 -56.99 -15.75
N MET A 336 -25.76 -57.11 -14.77
CA MET A 336 -26.83 -56.15 -14.48
C MET A 336 -26.34 -54.80 -13.93
N GLU A 337 -25.05 -54.67 -13.64
CA GLU A 337 -24.45 -53.44 -13.13
C GLU A 337 -23.99 -52.50 -14.27
N HIS A 338 -23.74 -53.03 -15.47
CA HIS A 338 -23.21 -52.28 -16.63
C HIS A 338 -24.34 -51.78 -17.56
N ILE A 339 -25.13 -50.86 -17.03
CA ILE A 339 -26.30 -50.30 -17.72
C ILE A 339 -25.99 -49.01 -18.52
N PHE A 340 -24.79 -48.46 -18.35
CA PHE A 340 -24.32 -47.25 -19.04
C PHE A 340 -23.26 -47.56 -20.10
N MET A 341 -23.21 -46.73 -21.15
CA MET A 341 -22.09 -46.59 -22.07
C MET A 341 -21.06 -45.65 -21.46
N CYS A 342 -19.80 -46.07 -21.35
CA CYS A 342 -18.74 -45.22 -20.80
C CYS A 342 -18.51 -43.98 -21.68
N GLY A 343 -18.48 -42.81 -21.05
CA GLY A 343 -18.12 -41.56 -21.71
C GLY A 343 -16.70 -41.61 -22.25
N LYS A 344 -16.48 -40.98 -23.42
CA LYS A 344 -15.19 -40.97 -24.14
C LYS A 344 -14.61 -42.36 -24.48
N GLY A 345 -15.37 -43.44 -24.29
CA GLY A 345 -14.90 -44.79 -24.57
C GLY A 345 -13.86 -45.29 -23.57
N ILE A 346 -13.87 -44.79 -22.32
CA ILE A 346 -12.87 -45.20 -21.35
C ILE A 346 -12.97 -46.70 -21.03
N THR A 347 -11.82 -47.33 -20.82
CA THR A 347 -11.72 -48.76 -20.47
C THR A 347 -10.94 -49.00 -19.18
N ASP A 348 -10.16 -48.00 -18.75
CA ASP A 348 -9.29 -48.09 -17.59
C ASP A 348 -9.27 -46.76 -16.84
N LYS A 349 -9.17 -46.83 -15.50
CA LYS A 349 -9.15 -45.64 -14.65
C LYS A 349 -7.97 -44.70 -14.95
N THR A 350 -6.85 -45.22 -15.44
CA THR A 350 -5.63 -44.46 -15.78
C THR A 350 -5.80 -43.51 -16.96
N GLN A 351 -6.93 -43.61 -17.69
CA GLN A 351 -7.28 -42.68 -18.75
C GLN A 351 -7.84 -41.34 -18.22
N CYS A 352 -8.10 -41.25 -16.91
CA CYS A 352 -8.46 -40.01 -16.23
C CYS A 352 -7.30 -39.52 -15.36
N ASN A 353 -6.48 -38.61 -15.90
CA ASN A 353 -5.29 -38.10 -15.21
C ASN A 353 -5.51 -36.72 -14.61
N SER A 354 -6.56 -36.03 -15.02
CA SER A 354 -6.97 -34.74 -14.52
C SER A 354 -8.47 -34.73 -14.20
N LEU A 355 -8.89 -33.74 -13.41
CA LEU A 355 -10.29 -33.57 -13.08
C LEU A 355 -11.14 -33.16 -14.29
N ALA A 356 -10.53 -32.50 -15.26
CA ALA A 356 -11.16 -32.21 -16.54
C ALA A 356 -11.55 -33.51 -17.28
N ASP A 357 -10.70 -34.54 -17.23
CA ASP A 357 -11.00 -35.85 -17.83
C ASP A 357 -12.22 -36.50 -17.16
N VAL A 358 -12.33 -36.41 -15.83
CA VAL A 358 -13.48 -36.95 -15.08
C VAL A 358 -14.77 -36.26 -15.47
N VAL A 359 -14.78 -34.92 -15.55
CA VAL A 359 -15.96 -34.15 -15.96
C VAL A 359 -16.37 -34.52 -17.39
N ASP A 360 -15.40 -34.65 -18.29
CA ASP A 360 -15.61 -35.07 -19.67
C ASP A 360 -16.19 -36.49 -19.78
N VAL A 361 -15.69 -37.43 -18.97
CA VAL A 361 -16.18 -38.81 -18.91
C VAL A 361 -17.60 -38.86 -18.33
N VAL A 362 -17.84 -38.23 -17.18
CA VAL A 362 -19.15 -38.26 -16.51
C VAL A 362 -20.23 -37.59 -17.37
N SER A 363 -19.91 -36.45 -17.99
CA SER A 363 -20.84 -35.74 -18.89
C SER A 363 -21.12 -36.51 -20.19
N ALA A 364 -20.14 -37.28 -20.67
CA ALA A 364 -20.28 -38.09 -21.88
C ALA A 364 -20.81 -39.51 -21.62
N THR A 365 -20.98 -39.94 -20.37
CA THR A 365 -21.55 -41.25 -19.98
C THR A 365 -23.08 -41.21 -20.07
N TYR A 366 -23.68 -42.21 -20.71
CA TYR A 366 -25.14 -42.25 -20.95
C TYR A 366 -25.69 -43.67 -20.91
N ALA A 367 -26.99 -43.83 -20.63
CA ALA A 367 -27.66 -45.13 -20.61
C ALA A 367 -27.53 -45.84 -21.95
N LYS A 368 -27.36 -47.17 -21.95
CA LYS A 368 -27.30 -47.94 -23.19
C LYS A 368 -28.53 -47.67 -24.07
N PRO A 369 -28.39 -47.58 -25.41
CA PRO A 369 -29.49 -47.19 -26.30
C PRO A 369 -30.75 -48.05 -26.13
N ILE A 370 -30.59 -49.36 -25.91
CA ILE A 370 -31.70 -50.30 -25.71
C ILE A 370 -32.47 -50.08 -24.40
N LEU A 371 -31.81 -49.48 -23.40
CA LEU A 371 -32.38 -49.19 -22.08
C LEU A 371 -32.88 -47.76 -21.94
N THR A 372 -32.53 -46.86 -22.87
CA THR A 372 -32.78 -45.41 -22.77
C THR A 372 -34.27 -45.08 -22.59
N ASN A 373 -35.15 -45.70 -23.39
CA ASN A 373 -36.60 -45.48 -23.31
C ASN A 373 -37.24 -46.13 -22.07
N THR A 374 -36.62 -47.16 -21.53
CA THR A 374 -37.11 -47.91 -20.36
C THR A 374 -36.71 -47.20 -19.07
N MET A 375 -35.50 -46.66 -19.01
CA MET A 375 -34.94 -46.06 -17.80
C MET A 375 -35.30 -44.58 -17.65
N CYS A 376 -35.21 -43.79 -18.72
CA CYS A 376 -35.34 -42.33 -18.67
C CYS A 376 -36.77 -41.89 -19.06
N VAL A 377 -37.64 -41.65 -18.07
CA VAL A 377 -39.06 -41.37 -18.30
C VAL A 377 -39.28 -39.92 -18.76
N ASN A 378 -40.34 -39.64 -19.52
CA ASN A 378 -40.72 -38.33 -20.07
C ASN A 378 -39.86 -37.74 -21.21
N GLN A 379 -39.37 -38.56 -22.15
CA GLN A 379 -38.81 -38.05 -23.42
C GLN A 379 -39.89 -37.67 -24.47
N THR A 380 -40.89 -36.88 -24.08
CA THR A 380 -41.96 -36.47 -25.01
C THR A 380 -41.52 -35.31 -25.90
N GLY A 381 -41.73 -35.42 -27.22
CA GLY A 381 -41.56 -34.31 -28.19
C GLY A 381 -40.26 -34.29 -29.00
N MET A 382 -39.42 -35.32 -28.95
CA MET A 382 -38.10 -35.30 -29.59
C MET A 382 -38.04 -36.08 -30.90
N LYS A 383 -37.45 -35.45 -31.94
CA LYS A 383 -37.35 -35.97 -33.32
C LYS A 383 -36.26 -37.05 -33.50
N TYR A 384 -35.35 -37.15 -32.52
CA TYR A 384 -34.29 -38.15 -32.39
C TYR A 384 -34.19 -38.55 -30.90
N LEU A 385 -33.85 -39.81 -30.59
CA LEU A 385 -33.58 -40.23 -29.20
C LEU A 385 -32.38 -39.43 -28.66
N GLU A 386 -32.60 -38.52 -27.70
CA GLU A 386 -31.50 -37.94 -26.96
C GLU A 386 -30.92 -38.98 -26.00
N LYS A 387 -29.59 -39.05 -25.93
CA LYS A 387 -28.88 -39.88 -24.98
C LYS A 387 -29.31 -39.50 -23.56
N CYS A 388 -29.77 -40.47 -22.77
CA CYS A 388 -30.03 -40.28 -21.34
C CYS A 388 -28.69 -40.27 -20.60
N THR A 389 -28.08 -39.08 -20.45
CA THR A 389 -26.82 -38.89 -19.71
C THR A 389 -26.99 -39.22 -18.23
N LEU A 390 -25.89 -39.44 -17.50
CA LEU A 390 -25.94 -39.58 -16.03
C LEU A 390 -26.65 -38.40 -15.36
N SER A 391 -26.39 -37.16 -15.80
CA SER A 391 -27.06 -35.97 -15.24
C SER A 391 -28.56 -35.93 -15.50
N ALA A 392 -29.02 -36.40 -16.65
CA ALA A 392 -30.44 -36.54 -16.95
C ALA A 392 -31.07 -37.69 -16.16
N CYS A 393 -30.34 -38.79 -16.01
CA CYS A 393 -30.81 -40.00 -15.36
C CYS A 393 -30.96 -39.82 -13.84
N SER A 394 -30.13 -39.02 -13.17
CA SER A 394 -30.25 -38.75 -11.73
C SER A 394 -31.62 -38.15 -11.35
N SER A 395 -32.20 -37.35 -12.25
CA SER A 395 -33.49 -36.70 -12.04
C SER A 395 -34.66 -37.43 -12.70
N ARG A 396 -34.44 -38.13 -13.82
CA ARG A 396 -35.50 -38.69 -14.67
C ARG A 396 -35.57 -40.21 -14.71
N CYS A 397 -34.57 -40.91 -14.18
CA CYS A 397 -34.58 -42.37 -14.18
C CYS A 397 -35.47 -42.98 -13.11
N VAL A 398 -35.93 -44.20 -13.36
CA VAL A 398 -36.71 -45.03 -12.43
C VAL A 398 -35.97 -46.34 -12.17
N ASP A 399 -36.01 -46.79 -10.92
CA ASP A 399 -35.50 -48.11 -10.53
C ASP A 399 -36.58 -49.18 -10.77
N TYR A 400 -36.22 -50.28 -11.43
CA TYR A 400 -37.12 -51.43 -11.63
C TYR A 400 -36.65 -52.63 -10.81
N GLU A 401 -37.58 -53.34 -10.16
CA GLU A 401 -37.28 -54.58 -9.42
C GLU A 401 -37.24 -55.82 -10.34
N PHE A 402 -38.04 -55.83 -11.41
CA PHE A 402 -38.14 -56.97 -12.33
C PHE A 402 -38.24 -56.49 -13.79
N PRO A 403 -37.19 -56.64 -14.61
CA PRO A 403 -35.82 -57.05 -14.25
C PRO A 403 -35.15 -56.03 -13.33
N ASN A 404 -34.22 -56.49 -12.47
CA ASN A 404 -33.50 -55.62 -11.53
C ASN A 404 -32.63 -54.60 -12.29
N LEU A 405 -33.09 -53.36 -12.35
CA LEU A 405 -32.45 -52.24 -13.03
C LEU A 405 -32.47 -51.02 -12.10
N PRO A 406 -31.51 -50.91 -11.16
CA PRO A 406 -31.44 -49.81 -10.19
C PRO A 406 -30.82 -48.55 -10.81
N ALA A 407 -31.33 -48.11 -11.97
CA ALA A 407 -30.74 -47.05 -12.79
C ALA A 407 -30.63 -45.71 -12.06
N LYS A 408 -31.65 -45.30 -11.32
CA LYS A 408 -31.65 -44.05 -10.55
C LYS A 408 -30.69 -44.15 -9.38
N ARG A 409 -30.71 -45.26 -8.63
CA ARG A 409 -29.80 -45.48 -7.49
C ARG A 409 -28.33 -45.50 -7.93
N LEU A 410 -28.01 -46.23 -8.99
CA LEU A 410 -26.65 -46.30 -9.55
C LEU A 410 -26.18 -44.95 -10.07
N THR A 411 -27.04 -44.23 -10.78
CA THR A 411 -26.71 -42.87 -11.23
C THR A 411 -26.46 -41.94 -10.07
N THR A 412 -27.25 -42.02 -9.00
CA THR A 412 -27.06 -41.19 -7.80
C THR A 412 -25.71 -41.49 -7.16
N LEU A 413 -25.32 -42.76 -7.03
CA LEU A 413 -24.00 -43.16 -6.52
C LEU A 413 -22.85 -42.63 -7.39
N VAL A 414 -22.96 -42.73 -8.71
CA VAL A 414 -21.94 -42.21 -9.64
C VAL A 414 -21.88 -40.68 -9.61
N VAL A 415 -23.04 -40.02 -9.54
CA VAL A 415 -23.12 -38.55 -9.43
C VAL A 415 -22.54 -38.09 -8.10
N ASP A 416 -22.83 -38.75 -6.98
CA ASP A 416 -22.27 -38.44 -5.66
C ASP A 416 -20.74 -38.65 -5.64
N ALA A 417 -20.25 -39.75 -6.22
CA ALA A 417 -18.82 -39.99 -6.38
C ALA A 417 -18.13 -38.95 -7.29
N SER A 418 -18.81 -38.53 -8.37
CA SER A 418 -18.33 -37.44 -9.22
C SER A 418 -18.39 -36.07 -8.52
N GLY A 419 -19.34 -35.89 -7.58
CA GLY A 419 -19.44 -34.72 -6.72
C GLY A 419 -18.27 -34.61 -5.76
N PHE A 420 -17.80 -35.72 -5.19
CA PHE A 420 -16.56 -35.75 -4.42
C PHE A 420 -15.35 -35.35 -5.27
N ALA A 421 -15.24 -35.85 -6.50
CA ALA A 421 -14.18 -35.45 -7.42
C ALA A 421 -14.26 -33.96 -7.80
N ALA A 422 -15.47 -33.43 -8.02
CA ALA A 422 -15.69 -32.01 -8.29
C ALA A 422 -15.35 -31.12 -7.08
N ASN A 423 -15.64 -31.57 -5.85
CA ASN A 423 -15.26 -30.88 -4.62
C ASN A 423 -13.74 -30.90 -4.43
N ALA A 424 -13.10 -32.05 -4.66
CA ALA A 424 -11.63 -32.17 -4.66
C ALA A 424 -11.01 -31.24 -5.71
N SER A 425 -11.59 -31.15 -6.91
CA SER A 425 -11.18 -30.19 -7.94
C SER A 425 -11.28 -28.74 -7.49
N THR A 426 -12.41 -28.40 -6.89
CA THR A 426 -12.63 -27.05 -6.39
C THR A 426 -11.61 -26.72 -5.29
N ALA A 427 -11.33 -27.66 -4.37
CA ALA A 427 -10.31 -27.50 -3.35
C ALA A 427 -8.90 -27.32 -3.94
N LEU A 428 -8.51 -28.17 -4.89
CA LEU A 428 -7.20 -28.11 -5.56
C LEU A 428 -7.04 -26.80 -6.35
N SER A 429 -8.12 -26.28 -6.94
CA SER A 429 -8.13 -24.99 -7.62
C SER A 429 -7.89 -23.80 -6.69
N TYR A 430 -8.22 -23.92 -5.40
CA TYR A 430 -7.86 -22.92 -4.40
C TYR A 430 -6.39 -23.01 -3.97
N VAL A 431 -5.83 -24.22 -3.93
CA VAL A 431 -4.43 -24.47 -3.56
C VAL A 431 -3.48 -24.03 -4.68
N HIS A 432 -3.82 -24.28 -5.94
CA HIS A 432 -2.91 -24.08 -7.07
C HIS A 432 -2.36 -22.64 -7.21
N PRO A 433 -3.14 -21.57 -7.03
CA PRO A 433 -2.63 -20.19 -7.01
C PRO A 433 -1.69 -19.93 -5.82
N LEU A 434 -1.96 -20.53 -4.67
CA LEU A 434 -1.18 -20.35 -3.44
C LEU A 434 0.22 -20.95 -3.51
N LEU A 435 0.43 -21.90 -4.42
CA LEU A 435 1.75 -22.47 -4.74
C LEU A 435 2.62 -21.52 -5.58
N SER A 436 2.12 -20.33 -5.91
CA SER A 436 2.85 -19.31 -6.66
C SER A 436 3.27 -18.18 -5.73
N CYS A 437 4.58 -18.00 -5.56
CA CYS A 437 5.15 -16.85 -4.83
C CYS A 437 4.65 -15.51 -5.39
N ASN A 438 4.39 -15.44 -6.70
CA ASN A 438 3.79 -14.27 -7.32
C ASN A 438 2.41 -13.95 -6.74
N PHE A 439 1.55 -14.96 -6.55
CA PHE A 439 0.23 -14.77 -5.98
C PHE A 439 0.30 -14.37 -4.50
N ILE A 440 1.19 -14.98 -3.72
CA ILE A 440 1.40 -14.63 -2.30
C ILE A 440 1.82 -13.16 -2.20
N ILE A 441 2.84 -12.75 -2.97
CA ILE A 441 3.34 -11.38 -2.99
C ILE A 441 2.26 -10.42 -3.48
N ASP A 442 1.46 -10.79 -4.49
CA ASP A 442 0.35 -9.95 -4.96
C ASP A 442 -0.68 -9.72 -3.86
N LYS A 443 -1.07 -10.76 -3.13
CA LYS A 443 -2.02 -10.64 -2.01
C LYS A 443 -1.48 -9.71 -0.91
N ILE A 444 -0.22 -9.87 -0.52
CA ILE A 444 0.43 -8.96 0.43
C ILE A 444 0.48 -7.54 -0.14
N SER A 445 0.84 -7.38 -1.41
CA SER A 445 0.93 -6.07 -2.07
C SER A 445 -0.44 -5.39 -2.24
N SER A 446 -1.52 -6.16 -2.39
CA SER A 446 -2.91 -5.67 -2.47
C SER A 446 -3.41 -5.04 -1.19
N THR A 447 -2.80 -5.41 -0.07
CA THR A 447 -3.01 -4.76 1.22
C THR A 447 -2.40 -3.35 1.25
N ILE A 448 -1.31 -3.16 0.51
CA ILE A 448 -0.55 -1.91 0.48
C ILE A 448 -1.14 -0.96 -0.57
N GLU A 449 -1.38 -1.47 -1.79
CA GLU A 449 -1.98 -0.72 -2.89
C GLU A 449 -2.69 -1.65 -3.87
N MET A 450 -3.91 -1.29 -4.27
CA MET A 450 -4.61 -1.95 -5.37
C MET A 450 -4.48 -1.11 -6.66
N PRO A 451 -4.03 -1.70 -7.79
CA PRO A 451 -3.95 -1.00 -9.05
C PRO A 451 -5.35 -0.73 -9.58
N LYS A 452 -5.55 0.46 -10.16
CA LYS A 452 -6.75 0.76 -10.95
C LYS A 452 -6.83 -0.20 -12.13
N TYR A 453 -7.82 -1.09 -12.13
CA TYR A 453 -8.35 -1.66 -13.36
C TYR A 453 -9.45 -0.71 -13.86
N SER A 454 -9.15 0.07 -14.89
CA SER A 454 -10.13 0.98 -15.51
C SER A 454 -11.23 0.18 -16.20
N ASP A 455 -12.49 0.40 -15.81
CA ASP A 455 -13.56 0.88 -16.70
C ASP A 455 -14.93 0.79 -16.00
N SER A 456 -15.26 1.79 -15.19
CA SER A 456 -16.64 2.17 -14.83
C SER A 456 -16.61 3.22 -13.72
N TYR A 457 -16.99 4.45 -14.04
CA TYR A 457 -17.16 5.55 -13.08
C TYR A 457 -18.38 5.38 -12.15
N MET A 458 -18.98 4.18 -12.05
CA MET A 458 -20.26 3.96 -11.36
C MET A 458 -20.31 2.76 -10.42
N VAL A 459 -19.17 2.19 -10.01
CA VAL A 459 -19.15 1.25 -8.86
C VAL A 459 -18.18 1.77 -7.82
N GLN A 460 -18.73 2.46 -6.83
CA GLN A 460 -18.08 2.88 -5.60
C GLN A 460 -17.80 1.64 -4.73
N SER A 461 -16.89 0.75 -5.14
CA SER A 461 -16.27 -0.15 -4.16
C SER A 461 -15.31 0.67 -3.30
N LYS A 462 -15.25 0.36 -2.01
CA LYS A 462 -14.33 0.94 -1.02
C LYS A 462 -12.87 0.66 -1.40
N GLU A 463 -12.35 1.37 -2.40
CA GLU A 463 -11.04 1.09 -2.98
C GLU A 463 -9.92 1.56 -2.05
N VAL A 464 -9.18 0.58 -1.54
CA VAL A 464 -8.05 0.71 -0.62
C VAL A 464 -6.87 1.34 -1.36
N HIS A 465 -6.62 2.62 -1.08
CA HIS A 465 -5.49 3.41 -1.60
C HIS A 465 -4.47 3.74 -0.50
N SER A 466 -4.16 2.77 0.36
CA SER A 466 -3.46 3.06 1.62
C SER A 466 -2.00 3.53 1.44
N CYS A 467 -1.25 2.96 0.48
CA CYS A 467 0.10 3.45 0.13
C CYS A 467 0.06 4.90 -0.38
N SER A 468 -0.84 5.20 -1.31
CA SER A 468 -1.03 6.56 -1.85
C SER A 468 -1.51 7.55 -0.78
N ALA A 469 -2.31 7.09 0.19
CA ALA A 469 -2.78 7.91 1.30
C ALA A 469 -1.65 8.22 2.31
N VAL A 470 -0.84 7.23 2.71
CA VAL A 470 0.37 7.45 3.54
C VAL A 470 1.37 8.35 2.83
N ARG A 471 1.58 8.15 1.52
CA ARG A 471 2.42 9.01 0.67
C ARG A 471 1.91 10.46 0.67
N THR A 472 0.62 10.66 0.44
CA THR A 472 -0.01 11.98 0.43
C THR A 472 0.10 12.65 1.80
N ALA A 473 -0.19 11.92 2.88
CA ALA A 473 -0.03 12.41 4.25
C ALA A 473 1.41 12.84 4.54
N SER A 474 2.39 12.04 4.11
CA SER A 474 3.81 12.35 4.28
C SER A 474 4.23 13.59 3.49
N VAL A 475 3.73 13.78 2.26
CA VAL A 475 3.97 14.98 1.45
C VAL A 475 3.39 16.22 2.13
N ILE A 476 2.16 16.14 2.63
CA ILE A 476 1.50 17.23 3.35
C ILE A 476 2.30 17.61 4.60
N LEU A 477 2.69 16.62 5.42
CA LEU A 477 3.49 16.84 6.63
C LEU A 477 4.87 17.42 6.31
N GLY A 478 5.60 16.82 5.36
CA GLY A 478 6.92 17.29 4.94
C GLY A 478 6.88 18.72 4.42
N THR A 479 5.85 19.06 3.62
CA THR A 479 5.63 20.43 3.13
C THR A 479 5.29 21.39 4.28
N GLY A 480 4.42 20.98 5.20
CA GLY A 480 4.08 21.77 6.39
C GLY A 480 5.31 22.10 7.25
N PHE A 481 6.17 21.11 7.50
CA PHE A 481 7.42 21.31 8.23
C PHE A 481 8.44 22.16 7.48
N PHE A 482 8.58 21.95 6.17
CA PHE A 482 9.47 22.74 5.32
C PHE A 482 9.08 24.22 5.30
N VAL A 483 7.81 24.51 5.04
CA VAL A 483 7.27 25.88 5.03
C VAL A 483 7.31 26.48 6.43
N GLY A 484 7.05 25.69 7.47
CA GLY A 484 7.17 26.11 8.86
C GLY A 484 8.60 26.50 9.25
N ALA A 485 9.62 25.80 8.76
CA ALA A 485 11.01 26.19 8.97
C ALA A 485 11.31 27.56 8.36
N LEU A 486 10.90 27.79 7.10
CA LEU A 486 11.03 29.09 6.44
C LEU A 486 10.28 30.20 7.18
N MET A 487 9.08 29.90 7.70
CA MET A 487 8.29 30.82 8.51
C MET A 487 9.05 31.28 9.76
N PHE A 488 9.69 30.36 10.50
CA PHE A 488 10.51 30.74 11.66
C PHE A 488 11.77 31.52 11.26
N ILE A 489 12.43 31.17 10.15
CA ILE A 489 13.58 31.93 9.63
C ILE A 489 13.19 33.37 9.30
N VAL A 490 12.04 33.57 8.64
CA VAL A 490 11.48 34.91 8.36
C VAL A 490 11.12 35.62 9.66
N GLY A 491 10.52 34.91 10.63
CA GLY A 491 10.21 35.44 11.96
C GLY A 491 11.45 35.97 12.69
N ILE A 492 12.56 35.23 12.65
CA ILE A 492 13.86 35.68 13.19
C ILE A 492 14.29 36.98 12.50
N CYS A 493 14.23 37.06 11.18
CA CYS A 493 14.59 38.27 10.43
C CYS A 493 13.70 39.47 10.80
N VAL A 494 12.39 39.26 10.95
CA VAL A 494 11.43 40.28 11.38
C VAL A 494 11.74 40.77 12.79
N MET A 495 12.01 39.88 13.74
CA MET A 495 12.33 40.24 15.13
C MET A 495 13.65 41.04 15.23
N HIS A 496 14.68 40.64 14.49
CA HIS A 496 15.96 41.37 14.45
C HIS A 496 15.84 42.76 13.82
N ARG A 497 15.05 42.89 12.75
CA ARG A 497 14.76 44.18 12.12
C ARG A 497 13.88 45.05 13.03
N GLY A 498 12.86 44.45 13.62
CA GLY A 498 11.89 45.08 14.53
C GLY A 498 12.55 45.67 15.77
N ALA A 499 13.54 44.99 16.36
CA ALA A 499 14.30 45.47 17.50
C ALA A 499 14.88 46.88 17.32
N ASN A 500 15.23 47.25 16.08
CA ASN A 500 15.79 48.56 15.73
C ASN A 500 14.73 49.56 15.20
N VAL A 501 13.60 49.07 14.68
CA VAL A 501 12.58 49.88 13.98
C VAL A 501 11.38 50.23 14.88
N TRP A 502 11.12 49.46 15.95
CA TRP A 502 9.97 49.66 16.83
C TRP A 502 10.15 50.79 17.88
N LEU A 503 11.37 51.00 18.41
CA LEU A 503 11.69 51.98 19.49
C LEU A 503 11.53 53.46 19.10
N LYS A 504 10.60 54.22 19.67
CA LYS A 504 10.44 55.68 19.38
C LYS A 504 11.81 56.39 19.37
N LEU A 505 12.05 57.24 18.36
CA LEU A 505 13.21 58.12 18.35
C LEU A 505 12.94 59.05 19.52
N ASN A 506 13.76 59.02 20.56
CA ASN A 506 13.75 60.09 21.53
C ASN A 506 14.22 61.32 20.76
N ASP A 507 13.38 62.35 20.68
CA ASP A 507 13.77 63.68 20.24
C ASP A 507 14.97 64.09 21.11
N SER A 508 16.17 63.97 20.56
CA SER A 508 17.34 64.57 21.20
C SER A 508 17.29 66.06 20.87
N PRO A 509 17.36 66.93 21.89
CA PRO A 509 17.29 68.38 21.68
C PRO A 509 18.51 68.86 20.90
N GLU A 510 18.19 69.59 19.82
CA GLU A 510 18.93 70.61 19.06
C GLU A 510 20.40 70.40 18.64
N PRO A 511 20.74 70.83 17.40
CA PRO A 511 22.13 71.01 16.98
C PRO A 511 22.78 72.14 17.78
N ILE A 512 23.98 71.87 18.31
CA ILE A 512 24.85 72.86 18.97
C ILE A 512 25.04 74.07 18.03
N ALA A 513 24.49 75.21 18.43
CA ALA A 513 24.71 76.49 17.76
C ALA A 513 26.20 76.86 17.76
N PRO A 514 26.76 77.38 16.66
CA PRO A 514 28.15 77.84 16.64
C PRO A 514 28.27 79.10 17.50
N SER A 515 29.16 79.08 18.50
CA SER A 515 29.49 80.27 19.27
C SER A 515 30.14 81.31 18.36
N ARG A 516 29.45 82.43 18.20
CA ARG A 516 29.96 83.66 17.59
C ARG A 516 31.16 84.12 18.43
N LYS A 517 32.37 84.09 17.84
CA LYS A 517 33.49 84.88 18.36
C LYS A 517 33.13 86.35 18.19
N GLY A 518 32.88 87.03 19.32
CA GLY A 518 32.81 88.48 19.40
C GLY A 518 34.21 89.09 19.28
N SER A 519 34.24 90.24 18.62
CA SER A 519 35.35 91.18 18.39
C SER A 519 36.20 91.48 19.60
#